data_AF-X0XFP8-F1
#
_entry.id   AF-X0XFP8-F1
#
_cell.length_a   1.000
_cell.length_b   1.000
_cell.length_c   1.000
_cell.angle_alpha   90.00
_cell.angle_beta   90.00
_cell.angle_gamma   90.00
#
_symmetry.space_group_name_H-M   'P 1'
#
loop_
_entity.id
_entity.type
_entity.pdbx_description
1 polymer ?
#
loop_
_entity_poly.entity_id
_entity_poly.type
_entity_poly.pdbx_seq_one_letter_code
_entity_poly.pdbx_strand_id
1 'polypeptide(L)' 'SSALAYFDAYRTARLPANLTQAQRDYFGAHTYRRVDKEGVFHTEWQPSALETTAP' A
#
# COMPACT_ATOMS: atom_id res chain seq x y z
N SER A 1 -12.27 19.75 16.46
CA SER A 1 -11.79 19.30 15.14
C SER A 1 -11.71 17.76 15.01
N SER A 2 -11.35 17.00 16.04
CA SER A 2 -11.23 15.53 15.99
C SER A 2 -12.54 14.76 15.76
N ALA A 3 -13.65 15.16 16.40
CA ALA A 3 -14.93 14.46 16.28
C ALA A 3 -15.48 14.44 14.84
N LEU A 4 -15.40 15.56 14.13
CA LEU A 4 -15.83 15.66 12.73
C LEU A 4 -14.91 14.84 11.81
N ALA A 5 -13.59 14.94 11.99
CA ALA A 5 -12.63 14.16 11.22
C ALA A 5 -12.82 12.65 11.41
N TYR A 6 -13.14 12.22 12.63
CA TYR A 6 -13.48 10.83 12.92
C TYR A 6 -14.76 10.39 12.21
N PHE A 7 -15.83 11.18 12.30
CA PHE A 7 -17.09 10.89 11.63
C PHE A 7 -16.92 10.81 10.10
N ASP A 8 -16.16 11.74 9.53
CA ASP A 8 -15.85 11.76 8.10
C ASP A 8 -15.01 10.55 7.68
N ALA A 9 -14.01 10.16 8.48
CA ALA A 9 -13.24 8.95 8.23
C ALA A 9 -14.11 7.68 8.31
N TYR A 10 -15.01 7.62 9.29
CA TYR A 10 -15.90 6.47 9.50
C TYR A 10 -16.86 6.24 8.34
N ARG A 11 -17.46 7.31 7.80
CA ARG A 11 -18.41 7.21 6.67
C ARG A 11 -17.72 7.13 5.30
N THR A 12 -16.40 7.26 5.23
CA THR A 12 -15.66 7.22 3.97
C THR A 12 -15.33 5.78 3.59
N ALA A 13 -15.96 5.28 2.53
CA ALA A 13 -15.75 3.90 2.05
C ALA A 13 -14.29 3.62 1.60
N ARG A 14 -13.55 4.64 1.15
CA ARG A 14 -12.16 4.52 0.70
C ARG A 14 -11.28 5.62 1.31
N LEU A 15 -10.52 5.25 2.33
CA LEU A 15 -9.54 6.11 2.96
C LEU A 15 -8.19 6.10 2.20
N PRO A 16 -7.36 7.14 2.33
CA PRO A 16 -6.01 7.17 1.76
C PRO A 16 -5.01 6.18 2.41
N ALA A 17 -5.51 5.22 3.21
CA ALA A 17 -4.70 4.19 3.87
C ALA A 17 -3.96 3.27 2.89
N ASN A 18 -4.36 3.23 1.63
CA ASN A 18 -3.66 2.52 0.57
C ASN A 18 -2.22 3.02 0.37
N LEU A 19 -1.97 4.33 0.51
CA LEU A 19 -0.62 4.88 0.41
C LEU A 19 0.26 4.39 1.58
N THR A 20 -0.29 4.36 2.79
CA THR A 20 0.42 3.82 3.96
C THR A 20 0.74 2.34 3.78
N GLN A 21 -0.17 1.55 3.19
CA GLN A 21 0.11 0.14 2.87
C GLN A 21 1.24 0.01 1.83
N ALA A 22 1.23 0.83 0.78
CA ALA A 22 2.30 0.87 -0.21
C ALA A 22 3.66 1.21 0.43
N GLN A 23 3.70 2.21 1.31
CA GLN A 23 4.92 2.58 2.04
C GLN A 23 5.42 1.44 2.94
N ARG A 24 4.52 0.77 3.68
CA ARG A 24 4.88 -0.37 4.54
C ARG A 24 5.49 -1.52 3.74
N ASP A 25 4.96 -1.78 2.55
CA ASP A 25 5.47 -2.81 1.65
C ASP A 25 6.81 -2.41 1.03
N TYR A 26 6.93 -1.17 0.56
CA TYR A 26 8.15 -0.62 -0.03
C TYR A 26 9.35 -0.71 0.93
N PHE A 27 9.20 -0.24 2.17
CA PHE A 27 10.32 -0.15 3.12
C PHE A 27 10.53 -1.40 3.98
N GLY A 28 9.53 -2.29 4.08
CA GLY A 28 9.57 -3.37 5.06
C GLY A 28 8.96 -4.69 4.62
N ALA A 29 8.64 -4.86 3.32
CA ALA A 29 8.05 -6.08 2.77
C ALA A 29 6.82 -6.58 3.55
N HIS A 30 6.04 -5.65 4.10
CA HIS A 30 4.92 -5.96 4.98
C HIS A 30 3.67 -6.48 4.26
N THR A 31 3.69 -6.53 2.92
CA THR A 31 2.59 -6.98 2.07
C THR A 31 1.32 -6.12 2.19
N TYR A 32 0.36 -6.33 1.29
CA TYR A 32 -0.96 -5.70 1.32
C TYR A 32 -2.02 -6.58 0.66
N ARG A 33 -3.29 -6.18 0.78
CA ARG A 33 -4.43 -6.81 0.08
C ARG A 33 -4.91 -5.93 -1.05
N ARG A 34 -5.45 -6.55 -2.10
CA ARG A 34 -6.04 -5.87 -3.25
C ARG A 34 -7.55 -5.85 -3.16
N VAL A 35 -8.17 -4.92 -3.89
CA VAL A 35 -9.63 -4.77 -3.95
C VAL A 35 -10.27 -5.59 -5.08
N ASP A 36 -9.47 -5.98 -6.07
CA ASP A 36 -9.89 -6.70 -7.26
C ASP A 36 -9.57 -8.20 -7.20
N LYS A 37 -8.69 -8.60 -6.28
CA LYS A 37 -8.25 -9.99 -6.14
C LYS A 37 -8.02 -10.35 -4.68
N GLU A 38 -8.52 -11.51 -4.28
CA GLU A 38 -8.23 -12.09 -2.97
C GLU A 38 -6.77 -12.56 -2.86
N GLY A 39 -6.20 -12.43 -1.66
CA GLY A 39 -4.84 -12.84 -1.35
C GLY A 39 -4.02 -11.77 -0.66
N VAL A 40 -2.74 -12.10 -0.43
CA VAL A 40 -1.72 -11.24 0.17
C VAL A 40 -0.63 -11.03 -0.87
N PHE A 41 -0.26 -9.78 -1.10
CA PHE A 41 0.62 -9.37 -2.20
C PHE A 41 1.81 -8.60 -1.65
N HIS A 42 2.99 -8.94 -2.13
CA HIS A 42 4.20 -8.13 -2.01
C HIS A 42 4.53 -7.58 -3.41
N THR A 43 4.96 -6.33 -3.50
CA THR A 43 5.43 -5.73 -4.75
C THR A 43 6.94 -5.60 -4.71
N GLU A 44 7.62 -6.05 -5.76
CA GLU A 44 9.03 -5.72 -5.97
C GLU A 44 9.11 -4.28 -6.49
N TRP A 45 9.43 -3.35 -5.60
CA TRP A 45 9.42 -1.91 -5.90
C TRP A 45 10.69 -1.41 -6.59
N GLN A 46 11.78 -2.16 -6.48
CA GLN A 46 13.05 -1.87 -7.12
C GLN A 46 13.38 -2.98 -8.11
N PRO A 47 14.01 -2.66 -9.25
CA PRO A 47 14.52 -3.66 -10.17
C PRO A 47 15.46 -4.60 -9.42
N SER A 48 15.39 -5.90 -9.74
CA SER A 48 16.38 -6.84 -9.21
C SER A 48 17.77 -6.39 -9.64
N ALA A 49 18.77 -6.54 -8.76
CA ALA A 49 20.14 -6.14 -9.06
C ALA A 49 20.73 -6.83 -10.31
N LEU A 50 20.07 -7.88 -10.81
CA LEU A 50 20.44 -8.65 -12.00
C LEU A 50 19.91 -8.03 -13.31
N GLU A 51 18.96 -7.09 -13.26
CA GLU A 51 18.43 -6.38 -14.44
C GLU A 51 19.12 -5.03 -14.71
N THR A 52 19.85 -4.48 -13.75
CA THR A 52 20.55 -3.18 -13.91
C THR A 52 21.82 -3.28 -14.79
N THR A 53 22.23 -4.48 -15.21
CA THR A 53 23.46 -4.70 -16.00
C THR A 53 23.22 -5.18 -17.44
N ALA A 54 21.99 -5.13 -17.96
CA ALA A 54 21.75 -5.39 -19.38
C ALA A 54 22.08 -4.13 -20.21
N PRO A 55 22.93 -4.22 -21.26
CA PRO A 55 23.34 -3.09 -22.10
C PRO A 55 22.20 -2.52 -22.95
#